data_AF-A0A0U5G2U3-F1
#
_entry.id   AF-A0A0U5G2U3-F1
#
_cell.length_a   1.000
_cell.length_b   1.000
_cell.length_c   1.000
_cell.angle_alpha   90.00
_cell.angle_beta   90.00
_cell.angle_gamma   90.00
#
_symmetry.space_group_name_H-M   'P 1'
#
loop_
_entity.id
_entity.type
_entity.pdbx_description
1 polymer ?
#
loop_
_entity_poly.entity_id
_entity_poly.type
_entity_poly.pdbx_seq_one_letter_code
_entity_poly.pdbx_strand_id
1 'polypeptide(L)'
;MFWGLAAITASETGFPEVDGKPTWTSLARAVYTMQANRWDTRACDGGITWQIHPWQAGYTLRNSISNGGLFQLAARLGRFTKNQTYFDFAEKIWDWSAESPLINTQNWNVADSTSGDNNCIDMGNMQWSYNYGVYLAGTAFMYNATGEEKWLRRTQGLLGKLSTHFFPEEYGENVFSEVSCEKLHTCDRNMLNFKGWSSMWMAMAAQMAPVTYDTVLPKLQGSAQAIGRQCDGETENLCGSRWYQETWDGIKGLEVQMAALGGITANLMMMSNAHTQTIDTNPNAKEQFLDTYSDDTPDALPLISTGDRVGSWILTVLWGLGIMAAAWWLIKQA
;
A
#
# COMPACT_ATOMS: atom_id res chain seq x y z
N MET A 1 -1.52 -7.85 -1.50
CA MET A 1 -1.49 -6.41 -1.18
C MET A 1 -2.35 -6.05 0.03
N PHE A 2 -3.70 -5.98 -0.06
CA PHE A 2 -4.55 -5.45 1.03
C PHE A 2 -4.35 -6.11 2.40
N TRP A 3 -4.14 -7.44 2.44
CA TRP A 3 -3.79 -8.15 3.67
C TRP A 3 -2.47 -7.68 4.31
N GLY A 4 -1.46 -7.38 3.49
CA GLY A 4 -0.20 -6.80 3.97
C GLY A 4 -0.40 -5.39 4.55
N LEU A 5 -1.24 -4.57 3.91
CA LEU A 5 -1.61 -3.25 4.44
C LEU A 5 -2.36 -3.35 5.76
N ALA A 6 -3.27 -4.33 5.92
CA ALA A 6 -3.98 -4.57 7.17
C ALA A 6 -3.02 -5.03 8.28
N ALA A 7 -2.10 -5.94 7.97
CA ALA A 7 -1.10 -6.43 8.92
C ALA A 7 -0.16 -5.30 9.42
N ILE A 8 0.36 -4.45 8.52
CA ILE A 8 1.18 -3.33 8.99
C ILE A 8 0.35 -2.29 9.76
N THR A 9 -0.94 -2.08 9.43
CA THR A 9 -1.85 -1.25 10.25
C THR A 9 -1.95 -1.79 11.68
N ALA A 10 -2.09 -3.10 11.88
CA ALA A 10 -2.14 -3.69 13.21
C ALA A 10 -0.89 -3.36 14.04
N SER A 11 0.28 -3.38 13.41
CA SER A 11 1.55 -3.04 14.08
C SER A 11 1.62 -1.56 14.42
N GLU A 12 1.21 -0.70 13.49
CA GLU A 12 1.21 0.75 13.62
C GLU A 12 0.18 1.29 14.62
N THR A 13 -0.89 0.55 14.89
CA THR A 13 -1.92 0.92 15.88
C THR A 13 -1.70 0.27 17.25
N GLY A 14 -0.70 -0.60 17.38
CA GLY A 14 -0.44 -1.36 18.62
C GLY A 14 -1.49 -2.45 18.88
N PHE A 15 -2.10 -2.99 17.82
CA PHE A 15 -3.00 -4.13 17.94
C PHE A 15 -2.27 -5.34 18.54
N PRO A 16 -2.87 -6.08 19.50
CA PRO A 16 -2.17 -7.12 20.23
C PRO A 16 -1.54 -8.20 19.33
N GLU A 17 -0.31 -8.58 19.64
CA GLU A 17 0.35 -9.75 19.06
C GLU A 17 -0.26 -11.05 19.61
N VAL A 18 -0.17 -12.12 18.83
CA VAL A 18 -0.69 -13.45 19.23
C VAL A 18 0.48 -14.37 19.55
N ASP A 19 0.50 -14.91 20.77
CA ASP A 19 1.57 -15.80 21.22
C ASP A 19 1.70 -17.05 20.33
N GLY A 20 2.94 -17.45 20.05
CA GLY A 20 3.25 -18.56 19.15
C GLY A 20 2.88 -18.35 17.67
N LYS A 21 2.51 -17.14 17.24
CA LYS A 21 2.24 -16.78 15.84
C LYS A 21 3.22 -15.73 15.32
N PRO A 22 3.39 -15.63 13.98
CA PRO A 22 4.15 -14.53 13.40
C PRO A 22 3.58 -13.18 13.79
N THR A 23 4.46 -12.20 14.03
CA THR A 23 4.03 -10.83 14.31
C THR A 23 3.33 -10.20 13.11
N TRP A 24 2.48 -9.22 13.35
CA TRP A 24 1.80 -8.49 12.27
C TRP A 24 2.79 -7.86 11.28
N THR A 25 3.91 -7.29 11.77
CA THR A 25 4.99 -6.77 10.91
C THR A 25 5.63 -7.86 10.06
N SER A 26 5.78 -9.08 10.60
CA SER A 26 6.36 -10.21 9.85
C SER A 26 5.44 -10.65 8.70
N LEU A 27 4.13 -10.66 8.92
CA LEU A 27 3.15 -10.96 7.87
C LEU A 27 3.17 -9.87 6.78
N ALA A 28 3.25 -8.60 7.17
CA ALA A 28 3.38 -7.49 6.24
C ALA A 28 4.66 -7.60 5.39
N ARG A 29 5.80 -7.90 6.04
CA ARG A 29 7.07 -8.18 5.37
C ARG A 29 6.94 -9.33 4.38
N ALA A 30 6.34 -10.45 4.76
CA ALA A 30 6.17 -11.60 3.86
C ALA A 30 5.41 -11.20 2.59
N VAL A 31 4.31 -10.45 2.73
CA VAL A 31 3.55 -9.92 1.58
C VAL A 31 4.43 -9.00 0.73
N TYR A 32 5.17 -8.08 1.35
CA TYR A 32 6.10 -7.21 0.63
C TYR A 32 7.15 -8.02 -0.14
N THR A 33 7.81 -9.00 0.49
CA THR A 33 8.84 -9.82 -0.15
C THR A 33 8.30 -10.60 -1.34
N MET A 34 7.14 -11.23 -1.20
CA MET A 34 6.48 -11.94 -2.30
C MET A 34 6.17 -11.01 -3.48
N GLN A 35 5.76 -9.77 -3.21
CA GLN A 35 5.45 -8.78 -4.26
C GLN A 35 6.70 -8.16 -4.88
N ALA A 36 7.70 -7.81 -4.07
CA ALA A 36 8.95 -7.22 -4.54
C ALA A 36 9.71 -8.18 -5.46
N ASN A 37 9.70 -9.48 -5.16
CA ASN A 37 10.29 -10.54 -6.00
C ASN A 37 9.58 -10.71 -7.36
N ARG A 38 8.40 -10.11 -7.55
CA ARG A 38 7.63 -10.12 -8.80
C ARG A 38 7.80 -8.84 -9.62
N TRP A 39 8.67 -7.94 -9.19
CA TRP A 39 9.01 -6.77 -9.99
C TRP A 39 9.59 -7.22 -11.33
N ASP A 40 8.90 -6.91 -12.42
CA ASP A 40 9.24 -7.40 -13.74
C ASP A 40 9.64 -6.23 -14.65
N THR A 41 10.86 -6.28 -15.19
CA THR A 41 11.40 -5.26 -16.12
C THR A 41 11.37 -5.70 -17.58
N ARG A 42 10.84 -6.89 -17.91
CA ARG A 42 10.80 -7.40 -19.29
C ARG A 42 9.80 -6.64 -20.18
N ALA A 43 8.79 -6.06 -19.56
CA ALA A 43 7.82 -5.18 -20.21
C ALA A 43 7.63 -3.93 -19.34
N CYS A 44 7.45 -2.76 -19.96
CA CYS A 44 7.22 -1.48 -19.29
C CYS A 44 8.33 -1.02 -18.35
N ASP A 45 9.55 -1.55 -18.50
CA ASP A 45 10.74 -1.24 -17.69
C ASP A 45 10.56 -1.39 -16.16
N GLY A 46 9.48 -2.04 -15.72
CA GLY A 46 9.18 -2.22 -14.29
C GLY A 46 7.71 -2.46 -13.99
N GLY A 47 7.39 -2.39 -12.69
CA GLY A 47 6.08 -2.63 -12.13
C GLY A 47 5.85 -4.09 -11.75
N ILE A 48 4.77 -4.32 -11.00
CA ILE A 48 4.17 -5.64 -10.81
C ILE A 48 2.85 -5.74 -11.59
N THR A 49 2.49 -6.98 -11.92
CA THR A 49 1.24 -7.33 -12.60
C THR A 49 0.07 -7.36 -11.63
N TRP A 50 -1.15 -7.23 -12.14
CA TRP A 50 -2.37 -7.35 -11.34
C TRP A 50 -2.54 -8.77 -10.79
N GLN A 51 -2.39 -9.77 -11.67
CA GLN A 51 -2.48 -11.17 -11.30
C GLN A 51 -1.13 -11.74 -10.92
N ILE A 52 -1.15 -12.73 -10.04
CA ILE A 52 0.05 -13.41 -9.55
C ILE A 52 0.54 -14.43 -10.56
N HIS A 53 -0.37 -15.18 -11.18
CA HIS A 53 -0.02 -16.31 -12.03
C HIS A 53 -0.30 -16.03 -13.51
N PRO A 54 0.58 -16.47 -14.43
CA PRO A 54 0.46 -16.19 -15.87
C PRO A 54 -0.85 -16.65 -16.53
N TRP A 55 -1.52 -17.67 -15.98
CA TRP A 55 -2.77 -18.21 -16.51
C TRP A 55 -4.02 -17.43 -16.09
N GLN A 56 -3.89 -16.43 -15.22
CA GLN A 56 -5.01 -15.61 -14.77
C GLN A 56 -5.28 -14.47 -15.76
N ALA A 57 -6.56 -14.22 -16.05
CA ALA A 57 -6.96 -13.10 -16.89
C ALA A 57 -6.51 -11.77 -16.29
N GLY A 58 -5.82 -10.94 -17.08
CA GLY A 58 -5.25 -9.68 -16.63
C GLY A 58 -3.83 -9.80 -16.05
N TYR A 59 -3.14 -10.93 -16.24
CA TYR A 59 -1.73 -11.04 -15.85
C TYR A 59 -0.83 -10.01 -16.52
N THR A 60 -1.07 -9.64 -17.78
CA THR A 60 -0.26 -8.62 -18.47
C THR A 60 -0.60 -7.20 -18.02
N LEU A 61 -1.71 -6.99 -17.30
CA LEU A 61 -2.10 -5.68 -16.81
C LEU A 61 -1.22 -5.26 -15.64
N ARG A 62 -0.74 -4.02 -15.70
CA ARG A 62 -0.07 -3.32 -14.61
C ARG A 62 -1.00 -2.22 -14.14
N ASN A 63 -1.60 -2.40 -12.97
CA ASN A 63 -2.57 -1.45 -12.44
C ASN A 63 -2.02 -0.63 -11.27
N SER A 64 -2.62 0.53 -11.08
CA SER A 64 -2.26 1.48 -10.03
C SER A 64 -2.42 0.89 -8.64
N ILE A 65 -3.47 0.11 -8.39
CA ILE A 65 -3.69 -0.43 -7.06
C ILE A 65 -2.62 -1.45 -6.64
N SER A 66 -2.14 -2.31 -7.55
CA SER A 66 -1.11 -3.30 -7.20
C SER A 66 0.22 -2.61 -6.89
N ASN A 67 0.62 -1.67 -7.74
CA ASN A 67 1.88 -0.94 -7.62
C ASN A 67 1.85 0.08 -6.47
N GLY A 68 0.80 0.90 -6.40
CA GLY A 68 0.57 1.85 -5.32
C GLY A 68 0.42 1.18 -3.96
N GLY A 69 -0.23 0.02 -3.89
CA GLY A 69 -0.34 -0.76 -2.67
C GLY A 69 1.00 -1.35 -2.20
N LEU A 70 1.85 -1.82 -3.14
CA LEU A 70 3.22 -2.21 -2.82
C LEU A 70 4.07 -1.01 -2.37
N PHE A 71 3.91 0.14 -3.02
CA PHE A 71 4.57 1.39 -2.66
C PHE A 71 4.22 1.84 -1.23
N GLN A 72 2.92 1.91 -0.91
CA GLN A 72 2.48 2.27 0.44
C GLN A 72 2.97 1.24 1.47
N LEU A 73 2.92 -0.07 1.17
CA LEU A 73 3.42 -1.10 2.07
C LEU A 73 4.92 -0.95 2.33
N ALA A 74 5.71 -0.68 1.29
CA ALA A 74 7.15 -0.43 1.41
C ALA A 74 7.43 0.83 2.26
N ALA A 75 6.78 1.96 1.97
CA ALA A 75 6.95 3.19 2.74
C ALA A 75 6.61 3.01 4.22
N ARG A 76 5.53 2.28 4.52
CA ARG A 76 5.08 1.97 5.88
C ARG A 76 6.03 1.03 6.61
N LEU A 77 6.47 -0.05 5.97
CA LEU A 77 7.49 -0.95 6.53
C LEU A 77 8.80 -0.21 6.79
N GLY A 78 9.24 0.65 5.87
CA GLY A 78 10.42 1.50 6.04
C GLY A 78 10.30 2.39 7.26
N ARG A 79 9.18 3.12 7.42
CA ARG A 79 8.94 3.98 8.59
C ARG A 79 8.88 3.18 9.88
N PHE A 80 8.14 2.08 9.88
CA PHE A 80 7.92 1.27 11.08
C PHE A 80 9.23 0.65 11.57
N THR A 81 10.00 0.03 10.68
CA THR A 81 11.21 -0.75 10.99
C THR A 81 12.49 0.06 10.96
N LYS A 82 12.45 1.28 10.39
CA LYS A 82 13.62 2.13 10.09
C LYS A 82 14.64 1.47 9.17
N ASN A 83 14.19 0.61 8.27
CA ASN A 83 15.05 -0.07 7.31
C ASN A 83 15.02 0.63 5.95
N GLN A 84 16.19 1.14 5.54
CA GLN A 84 16.39 1.90 4.30
C GLN A 84 16.01 1.13 3.04
N THR A 85 16.19 -0.20 3.02
CA THR A 85 15.88 -1.02 1.83
C THR A 85 14.42 -0.89 1.38
N TYR A 86 13.49 -0.71 2.32
CA TYR A 86 12.09 -0.49 1.98
C TYR A 86 11.86 0.88 1.33
N PHE A 87 12.57 1.92 1.80
CA PHE A 87 12.47 3.27 1.21
C PHE A 87 13.08 3.31 -0.18
N ASP A 88 14.22 2.65 -0.41
CA ASP A 88 14.85 2.58 -1.73
C ASP A 88 13.91 1.89 -2.74
N PHE A 89 13.21 0.84 -2.31
CA PHE A 89 12.22 0.18 -3.15
C PHE A 89 10.96 1.02 -3.34
N ALA A 90 10.53 1.78 -2.32
CA ALA A 90 9.41 2.71 -2.43
C ALA A 90 9.70 3.84 -3.44
N GLU A 91 10.90 4.43 -3.44
CA GLU A 91 11.35 5.38 -4.46
C GLU A 91 11.29 4.74 -5.85
N LYS A 92 11.85 3.53 -6.00
CA LYS A 92 11.82 2.79 -7.27
C LYS A 92 10.41 2.60 -7.82
N ILE A 93 9.45 2.22 -6.97
CA ILE A 93 8.06 2.03 -7.41
C ILE A 93 7.45 3.36 -7.81
N TRP A 94 7.64 4.41 -7.00
CA TRP A 94 7.10 5.73 -7.29
C TRP A 94 7.63 6.27 -8.63
N ASP A 95 8.95 6.21 -8.83
CA ASP A 95 9.59 6.74 -10.03
C ASP A 95 9.06 6.00 -11.27
N TRP A 96 8.96 4.67 -11.22
CA TRP A 96 8.32 3.90 -12.28
C TRP A 96 6.85 4.30 -12.50
N SER A 97 6.06 4.44 -11.44
CA SER A 97 4.65 4.83 -11.57
C SER A 97 4.48 6.22 -12.19
N ALA A 98 5.38 7.17 -11.87
CA ALA A 98 5.39 8.53 -12.39
C ALA A 98 5.99 8.67 -13.79
N GLU A 99 6.85 7.75 -14.21
CA GLU A 99 7.38 7.66 -15.58
C GLU A 99 6.43 6.91 -16.51
N SER A 100 5.64 5.98 -15.96
CA SER A 100 4.57 5.30 -16.68
C SER A 100 3.34 6.20 -16.89
N PRO A 101 2.39 5.81 -17.77
CA PRO A 101 1.10 6.50 -17.89
C PRO A 101 0.21 6.44 -16.64
N LEU A 102 0.58 5.71 -15.58
CA LEU A 102 -0.26 5.55 -14.40
C LEU A 102 -0.40 6.84 -13.59
N ILE A 103 0.68 7.61 -13.40
CA ILE A 103 0.63 8.88 -12.64
C ILE A 103 1.12 10.03 -13.51
N ASN A 104 0.22 10.96 -13.82
CA ASN A 104 0.61 12.22 -14.43
C ASN A 104 0.98 13.24 -13.34
N THR A 105 2.26 13.53 -13.17
CA THR A 105 2.75 14.45 -12.11
C THR A 105 2.51 15.94 -12.40
N GLN A 106 1.98 16.30 -13.57
CA GLN A 106 1.61 17.68 -13.91
C GLN A 106 0.20 18.04 -13.43
N ASN A 107 -0.75 17.11 -13.59
CA ASN A 107 -2.15 17.29 -13.21
C ASN A 107 -2.63 16.34 -12.11
N TRP A 108 -1.72 15.51 -11.59
CA TRP A 108 -1.91 14.51 -10.54
C TRP A 108 -2.96 13.44 -10.85
N ASN A 109 -3.30 13.23 -12.12
CA ASN A 109 -4.21 12.16 -12.53
C ASN A 109 -3.58 10.79 -12.27
N VAL A 110 -4.36 9.87 -11.69
CA VAL A 110 -3.95 8.49 -11.43
C VAL A 110 -4.81 7.53 -12.23
N ALA A 111 -4.31 7.07 -13.38
CA ALA A 111 -4.99 6.12 -14.24
C ALA A 111 -5.15 4.75 -13.56
N ASP A 112 -6.12 3.94 -14.03
CA ASP A 112 -6.39 2.65 -13.40
C ASP A 112 -5.34 1.60 -13.76
N SER A 113 -5.03 1.46 -15.05
CA SER A 113 -4.14 0.42 -15.54
C SER A 113 -3.45 0.80 -16.83
N THR A 114 -2.37 0.08 -17.12
CA THR A 114 -1.69 0.01 -18.40
C THR A 114 -1.34 -1.46 -18.69
N SER A 115 -0.84 -1.79 -19.89
CA SER A 115 -0.60 -3.19 -20.28
C SER A 115 0.86 -3.47 -20.64
N GLY A 116 1.38 -4.61 -20.19
CA GLY A 116 2.65 -5.15 -20.65
C GLY A 116 2.66 -5.51 -22.14
N ASP A 117 1.49 -5.84 -22.72
CA ASP A 117 1.38 -6.31 -24.11
C ASP A 117 1.72 -5.22 -25.14
N ASN A 118 1.51 -3.96 -24.78
CA ASN A 118 1.84 -2.80 -25.62
C ASN A 118 2.96 -1.95 -25.01
N ASN A 119 3.77 -2.54 -24.13
CA ASN A 119 4.86 -1.86 -23.43
C ASN A 119 4.42 -0.59 -22.69
N CYS A 120 3.24 -0.64 -22.09
CA CYS A 120 2.63 0.42 -21.29
C CYS A 120 2.53 1.77 -22.00
N ILE A 121 2.18 1.75 -23.29
CA ILE A 121 1.99 2.98 -24.09
C ILE A 121 0.69 3.69 -23.74
N ASP A 122 -0.39 2.93 -23.49
CA ASP A 122 -1.71 3.48 -23.20
C ASP A 122 -2.12 3.30 -21.74
N MET A 123 -3.26 3.87 -21.38
CA MET A 123 -3.82 3.79 -20.04
C MET A 123 -5.34 3.72 -20.04
N GLY A 124 -5.89 2.96 -19.09
CA GLY A 124 -7.29 3.01 -18.72
C GLY A 124 -7.56 4.27 -17.91
N ASN A 125 -8.26 5.24 -18.51
CA ASN A 125 -8.42 6.57 -17.91
C ASN A 125 -9.59 6.68 -16.90
N MET A 126 -10.22 5.55 -16.52
CA MET A 126 -11.19 5.55 -15.43
C MET A 126 -10.48 5.92 -14.13
N GLN A 127 -11.09 6.84 -13.39
CA GLN A 127 -10.52 7.37 -12.16
C GLN A 127 -11.24 6.74 -10.98
N TRP A 128 -10.49 6.12 -10.08
CA TRP A 128 -11.02 5.45 -8.90
C TRP A 128 -10.36 6.01 -7.65
N SER A 129 -11.15 6.36 -6.63
CA SER A 129 -10.59 7.11 -5.49
C SER A 129 -9.46 6.37 -4.77
N TYR A 130 -9.57 5.05 -4.68
CA TYR A 130 -8.59 4.20 -4.00
C TYR A 130 -7.21 4.21 -4.66
N ASN A 131 -7.12 4.43 -5.98
CA ASN A 131 -5.84 4.57 -6.68
C ASN A 131 -5.14 5.86 -6.22
N TYR A 132 -5.89 6.94 -6.02
CA TYR A 132 -5.35 8.18 -5.45
C TYR A 132 -4.98 8.00 -3.98
N GLY A 133 -5.88 7.42 -3.19
CA GLY A 133 -5.70 7.25 -1.76
C GLY A 133 -4.49 6.40 -1.41
N VAL A 134 -4.23 5.32 -2.17
CA VAL A 134 -3.09 4.43 -1.89
C VAL A 134 -1.75 5.11 -2.14
N TYR A 135 -1.60 5.87 -3.23
CA TYR A 135 -0.39 6.66 -3.47
C TYR A 135 -0.28 7.80 -2.47
N LEU A 136 -1.39 8.50 -2.16
CA LEU A 136 -1.41 9.60 -1.19
C LEU A 136 -0.88 9.16 0.18
N ALA A 137 -1.35 8.02 0.69
CA ALA A 137 -0.83 7.47 1.94
C ALA A 137 0.66 7.16 1.81
N GLY A 138 1.08 6.43 0.76
CA GLY A 138 2.49 6.11 0.57
C GLY A 138 3.41 7.34 0.54
N THR A 139 3.05 8.40 -0.19
CA THR A 139 3.86 9.63 -0.26
C THR A 139 3.90 10.37 1.07
N ALA A 140 2.80 10.37 1.83
CA ALA A 140 2.76 10.99 3.15
C ALA A 140 3.66 10.25 4.15
N PHE A 141 3.68 8.91 4.11
CA PHE A 141 4.60 8.09 4.90
C PHE A 141 6.08 8.34 4.51
N MET A 142 6.38 8.45 3.21
CA MET A 142 7.72 8.80 2.74
C MET A 142 8.14 10.20 3.22
N TYR A 143 7.26 11.20 3.14
CA TYR A 143 7.53 12.54 3.66
C TYR A 143 7.79 12.52 5.17
N ASN A 144 6.95 11.83 5.94
CA ASN A 144 7.11 11.74 7.39
C ASN A 144 8.44 11.09 7.80
N ALA A 145 8.89 10.07 7.06
CA ALA A 145 10.11 9.36 7.36
C ALA A 145 11.39 10.10 6.93
N THR A 146 11.34 10.79 5.79
CA THR A 146 12.54 11.38 5.15
C THR A 146 12.68 12.89 5.36
N GLY A 147 11.56 13.60 5.55
CA GLY A 147 11.52 15.06 5.55
C GLY A 147 11.76 15.71 4.19
N GLU A 148 11.82 14.95 3.09
CA GLU A 148 12.12 15.50 1.78
C GLU A 148 10.92 16.20 1.14
N GLU A 149 11.09 17.46 0.74
CA GLU A 149 10.08 18.31 0.10
C GLU A 149 9.44 17.69 -1.15
N LYS A 150 10.18 16.85 -1.89
CA LYS A 150 9.63 16.15 -3.06
C LYS A 150 8.42 15.30 -2.68
N TRP A 151 8.46 14.64 -1.53
CA TRP A 151 7.37 13.79 -1.04
C TRP A 151 6.19 14.60 -0.52
N LEU A 152 6.46 15.77 0.08
CA LEU A 152 5.39 16.70 0.46
C LEU A 152 4.62 17.20 -0.76
N ARG A 153 5.34 17.66 -1.80
CA ARG A 153 4.74 18.13 -3.06
C ARG A 153 3.89 17.03 -3.72
N ARG A 154 4.38 15.79 -3.75
CA ARG A 154 3.64 14.63 -4.27
C ARG A 154 2.36 14.37 -3.46
N THR A 155 2.46 14.43 -2.13
CA THR A 155 1.31 14.29 -1.20
C THR A 155 0.25 15.36 -1.44
N GLN A 156 0.65 16.63 -1.49
CA GLN A 156 -0.27 17.76 -1.71
C GLN A 156 -0.94 17.71 -3.09
N GLY A 157 -0.18 17.33 -4.12
CA GLY A 157 -0.72 17.19 -5.48
C GLY A 157 -1.80 16.11 -5.59
N LEU A 158 -1.50 14.90 -5.07
CA LEU A 158 -2.45 13.80 -5.03
C LEU A 158 -3.68 14.14 -4.19
N LEU A 159 -3.48 14.73 -3.01
CA LEU A 159 -4.58 15.16 -2.15
C LEU A 159 -5.45 16.22 -2.82
N GLY A 160 -4.86 17.21 -3.47
CA GLY A 160 -5.59 18.27 -4.17
C GLY A 160 -6.46 17.71 -5.30
N LYS A 161 -5.92 16.79 -6.10
CA LYS A 161 -6.70 16.13 -7.17
C LYS A 161 -7.79 15.22 -6.61
N LEU A 162 -7.50 14.41 -5.60
CA LEU A 162 -8.49 13.57 -4.92
C LEU A 162 -9.63 14.44 -4.34
N SER A 163 -9.25 15.50 -3.63
CA SER A 163 -10.14 16.45 -2.96
C SER A 163 -11.08 17.20 -3.90
N THR A 164 -10.67 17.45 -5.13
CA THR A 164 -11.48 18.17 -6.13
C THR A 164 -12.30 17.23 -6.98
N HIS A 165 -11.78 16.04 -7.28
CA HIS A 165 -12.45 15.10 -8.18
C HIS A 165 -13.51 14.24 -7.47
N PHE A 166 -13.24 13.77 -6.25
CA PHE A 166 -14.12 12.83 -5.54
C PHE A 166 -14.97 13.49 -4.43
N PHE A 167 -14.89 14.81 -4.28
CA PHE A 167 -15.77 15.62 -3.44
C PHE A 167 -16.38 16.74 -4.28
N PRO A 168 -17.34 16.41 -5.16
CA PRO A 168 -17.80 17.35 -6.17
C PRO A 168 -18.63 18.48 -5.56
N GLU A 169 -18.58 19.65 -6.21
CA GLU A 169 -19.33 20.85 -5.81
C GLU A 169 -20.85 20.59 -5.76
N GLU A 170 -21.38 19.74 -6.66
CA GLU A 170 -22.80 19.37 -6.67
C GLU A 170 -23.28 18.71 -5.36
N TYR A 171 -22.37 18.16 -4.55
CA TYR A 171 -22.67 17.57 -3.23
C TYR A 171 -22.09 18.39 -2.07
N GLY A 172 -21.78 19.67 -2.29
CA GLY A 172 -21.32 20.59 -1.25
C GLY A 172 -19.84 20.48 -0.89
N GLU A 173 -19.00 19.96 -1.80
CA GLU A 173 -17.52 19.92 -1.73
C GLU A 173 -16.90 19.08 -0.59
N ASN A 174 -17.74 18.54 0.29
CA ASN A 174 -17.33 17.81 1.50
C ASN A 174 -17.98 16.42 1.60
N VAL A 175 -18.74 15.99 0.59
CA VAL A 175 -19.32 14.64 0.54
C VAL A 175 -18.59 13.79 -0.50
N PHE A 176 -18.00 12.69 -0.05
CA PHE A 176 -17.24 11.77 -0.89
C PHE A 176 -18.18 10.97 -1.81
N SER A 177 -17.91 11.00 -3.12
CA SER A 177 -18.57 10.17 -4.13
C SER A 177 -17.58 9.51 -5.09
N GLU A 178 -17.80 8.23 -5.42
CA GLU A 178 -17.17 7.58 -6.58
C GLU A 178 -17.80 8.09 -7.88
N VAL A 179 -17.30 9.23 -8.36
CA VAL A 179 -17.86 9.97 -9.51
C VAL A 179 -17.98 9.14 -10.79
N SER A 180 -17.12 8.12 -10.96
CA SER A 180 -17.12 7.26 -12.15
C SER A 180 -18.31 6.30 -12.22
N CYS A 181 -18.97 5.97 -11.10
CA CYS A 181 -19.99 4.92 -11.07
C CYS A 181 -21.23 5.20 -10.21
N GLU A 182 -21.14 6.02 -9.16
CA GLU A 182 -22.26 6.21 -8.21
C GLU A 182 -23.47 6.85 -8.88
N LYS A 183 -23.26 7.94 -9.63
CA LYS A 183 -24.32 8.66 -10.34
C LYS A 183 -24.97 7.81 -11.43
N LEU A 184 -24.22 6.89 -12.01
CA LEU A 184 -24.67 6.00 -13.08
C LEU A 184 -25.26 4.69 -12.57
N HIS A 185 -25.20 4.43 -11.26
CA HIS A 185 -25.62 3.17 -10.65
C HIS A 185 -24.92 1.94 -11.23
N THR A 186 -23.64 2.10 -11.60
CA THR A 186 -22.85 1.07 -12.27
C THR A 186 -21.71 0.54 -11.41
N CYS A 187 -21.62 0.96 -10.14
CA CYS A 187 -20.58 0.50 -9.23
C CYS A 187 -20.71 -1.02 -9.03
N ASP A 188 -19.63 -1.74 -9.31
CA ASP A 188 -19.53 -3.14 -8.94
C ASP A 188 -19.24 -3.31 -7.44
N ARG A 189 -19.20 -4.56 -7.00
CA ARG A 189 -18.94 -4.90 -5.59
C ARG A 189 -17.63 -4.32 -5.05
N ASN A 190 -16.57 -4.24 -5.85
CA ASN A 190 -15.30 -3.67 -5.42
C ASN A 190 -15.40 -2.15 -5.28
N MET A 191 -15.99 -1.50 -6.28
CA MET A 191 -16.11 -0.04 -6.37
C MET A 191 -16.89 0.54 -5.20
N LEU A 192 -17.88 -0.18 -4.68
CA LEU A 192 -18.67 0.24 -3.52
C LEU A 192 -17.84 0.54 -2.27
N ASN A 193 -16.65 -0.06 -2.13
CA ASN A 193 -15.81 0.10 -0.94
C ASN A 193 -14.67 1.12 -1.11
N PHE A 194 -14.40 1.59 -2.33
CA PHE A 194 -13.21 2.39 -2.64
C PHE A 194 -13.11 3.66 -1.79
N LYS A 195 -14.20 4.43 -1.69
CA LYS A 195 -14.22 5.65 -0.89
C LYS A 195 -14.00 5.42 0.61
N GLY A 196 -14.39 4.27 1.15
CA GLY A 196 -14.12 3.94 2.55
C GLY A 196 -12.63 3.78 2.84
N TRP A 197 -11.92 3.06 1.97
CA TRP A 197 -10.45 2.94 2.07
C TRP A 197 -9.77 4.29 1.85
N SER A 198 -10.20 5.04 0.82
CA SER A 198 -9.66 6.36 0.52
C SER A 198 -9.84 7.35 1.67
N SER A 199 -11.00 7.36 2.34
CA SER A 199 -11.21 8.18 3.54
C SER A 199 -10.19 7.87 4.63
N MET A 200 -9.97 6.58 4.94
CA MET A 200 -8.97 6.19 5.94
C MET A 200 -7.54 6.57 5.52
N TRP A 201 -7.21 6.43 4.23
CA TRP A 201 -5.90 6.83 3.72
C TRP A 201 -5.69 8.35 3.70
N MET A 202 -6.74 9.15 3.46
CA MET A 202 -6.68 10.60 3.65
C MET A 202 -6.40 10.96 5.11
N ALA A 203 -7.05 10.29 6.07
CA ALA A 203 -6.79 10.51 7.49
C ALA A 203 -5.34 10.14 7.87
N MET A 204 -4.83 8.99 7.38
CA MET A 204 -3.43 8.61 7.56
C MET A 204 -2.47 9.66 6.97
N ALA A 205 -2.76 10.17 5.78
CA ALA A 205 -1.94 11.19 5.15
C ALA A 205 -1.90 12.48 5.96
N ALA A 206 -3.03 12.93 6.52
CA ALA A 206 -3.09 14.09 7.40
C ALA A 206 -2.31 13.89 8.71
N GLN A 207 -2.31 12.68 9.26
CA GLN A 207 -1.51 12.36 10.44
C GLN A 207 0.00 12.34 10.13
N MET A 208 0.40 11.85 8.96
CA MET A 208 1.81 11.77 8.54
C MET A 208 2.37 13.09 8.01
N ALA A 209 1.53 13.90 7.37
CA ALA A 209 1.85 15.21 6.82
C ALA A 209 0.86 16.27 7.36
N PRO A 210 1.06 16.78 8.59
CA PRO A 210 0.09 17.66 9.27
C PRO A 210 -0.31 18.92 8.51
N VAL A 211 0.53 19.41 7.59
CA VAL A 211 0.20 20.54 6.71
C VAL A 211 -1.01 20.28 5.81
N THR A 212 -1.42 19.02 5.64
CA THR A 212 -2.61 18.64 4.87
C THR A 212 -3.90 18.57 5.70
N TYR A 213 -3.80 18.73 7.03
CA TYR A 213 -4.91 18.56 7.98
C TYR A 213 -6.12 19.44 7.64
N ASP A 214 -5.90 20.73 7.41
CA ASP A 214 -6.99 21.70 7.16
C ASP A 214 -7.73 21.43 5.84
N THR A 215 -7.10 20.72 4.90
CA THR A 215 -7.76 20.27 3.65
C THR A 215 -8.57 18.99 3.88
N VAL A 216 -8.05 18.07 4.69
CA VAL A 216 -8.64 16.72 4.91
C VAL A 216 -9.80 16.76 5.89
N LEU A 217 -9.67 17.50 7.00
CA LEU A 217 -10.65 17.51 8.08
C LEU A 217 -12.10 17.84 7.62
N PRO A 218 -12.36 18.95 6.92
CA PRO A 218 -13.74 19.30 6.53
C PRO A 218 -14.38 18.25 5.61
N LYS A 219 -13.57 17.62 4.75
CA LYS A 219 -14.02 16.54 3.84
C LYS A 219 -14.44 15.28 4.57
N LEU A 220 -13.64 14.86 5.56
CA LEU A 220 -13.97 13.69 6.37
C LEU A 220 -15.16 13.97 7.31
N GLN A 221 -15.25 15.16 7.90
CA GLN A 221 -16.39 15.57 8.74
C GLN A 221 -17.69 15.66 7.95
N GLY A 222 -17.67 16.30 6.77
CA GLY A 222 -18.85 16.42 5.91
C GLY A 222 -19.34 15.05 5.44
N SER A 223 -18.41 14.16 5.06
CA SER A 223 -18.76 12.79 4.67
C SER A 223 -19.30 11.99 5.85
N ALA A 224 -18.74 12.11 7.05
CA ALA A 224 -19.26 11.44 8.25
C ALA A 224 -20.70 11.88 8.61
N GLN A 225 -20.99 13.18 8.50
CA GLN A 225 -22.35 13.69 8.69
C GLN A 225 -23.30 13.16 7.62
N ALA A 226 -22.87 13.13 6.37
CA ALA A 226 -23.67 12.63 5.25
C ALA A 226 -23.96 11.13 5.40
N ILE A 227 -22.95 10.34 5.82
CA ILE A 227 -23.11 8.93 6.18
C ILE A 227 -24.17 8.76 7.26
N GLY A 228 -24.09 9.55 8.34
CA GLY A 228 -25.05 9.46 9.44
C GLY A 228 -26.51 9.72 9.04
N ARG A 229 -26.76 10.47 7.96
CA ARG A 229 -28.12 10.68 7.42
C ARG A 229 -28.65 9.48 6.64
N GLN A 230 -27.81 8.88 5.81
CA GLN A 230 -28.23 7.76 4.95
C GLN A 230 -28.29 6.39 5.66
N CYS A 231 -27.70 6.26 6.86
CA CYS A 231 -27.74 5.03 7.64
C CYS A 231 -29.08 4.91 8.40
N ASP A 232 -30.19 5.04 7.68
CA ASP A 232 -31.57 4.93 8.16
C ASP A 232 -32.32 3.78 7.45
N GLY A 233 -31.59 2.87 6.80
CA GLY A 233 -32.14 1.75 6.06
C GLY A 233 -32.65 0.63 6.96
N GLU A 234 -33.89 0.19 6.71
CA GLU A 234 -34.53 -0.95 7.38
C GLU A 234 -34.53 -0.83 8.92
N THR A 235 -34.62 -1.96 9.62
CA THR A 235 -34.64 -2.00 11.09
C THR A 235 -33.24 -1.93 11.72
N GLU A 236 -32.20 -2.25 10.93
CA GLU A 236 -30.81 -2.32 11.38
C GLU A 236 -30.00 -1.03 11.12
N ASN A 237 -30.64 0.05 10.64
CA ASN A 237 -29.96 1.29 10.25
C ASN A 237 -28.85 1.05 9.21
N LEU A 238 -29.16 0.24 8.20
CA LEU A 238 -28.23 -0.08 7.11
C LEU A 238 -27.82 1.20 6.39
N CYS A 239 -26.52 1.31 6.13
CA CYS A 239 -25.99 2.39 5.33
C CYS A 239 -26.13 2.11 3.83
N GLY A 240 -26.42 3.14 3.04
CA GLY A 240 -26.43 3.17 1.59
C GLY A 240 -25.07 3.58 1.02
N SER A 241 -24.95 3.42 -0.30
CA SER A 241 -23.69 3.74 -0.99
C SER A 241 -23.58 5.22 -1.31
N ARG A 242 -24.67 5.87 -1.72
CA ARG A 242 -24.65 7.27 -2.19
C ARG A 242 -24.83 8.25 -1.04
N TRP A 243 -23.72 8.62 -0.41
CA TRP A 243 -23.70 9.49 0.78
C TRP A 243 -24.24 10.89 0.54
N TYR A 244 -24.31 11.34 -0.72
CA TYR A 244 -24.91 12.62 -1.07
C TYR A 244 -26.45 12.62 -0.99
N GLN A 245 -27.09 11.48 -0.74
CA GLN A 245 -28.54 11.42 -0.50
C GLN A 245 -28.87 11.68 0.97
N GLU A 246 -30.07 12.22 1.19
CA GLU A 246 -30.57 12.50 2.55
C GLU A 246 -31.08 11.24 3.28
N THR A 247 -31.36 10.16 2.56
CA THR A 247 -31.91 8.91 3.10
C THR A 247 -31.27 7.71 2.41
N TRP A 248 -31.44 6.54 3.00
CA TRP A 248 -30.92 5.28 2.51
C TRP A 248 -31.29 5.03 1.04
N ASP A 249 -30.29 4.67 0.26
CA ASP A 249 -30.39 4.63 -1.20
C ASP A 249 -30.83 3.25 -1.75
N GLY A 250 -31.21 2.34 -0.85
CA GLY A 250 -31.66 0.98 -1.13
C GLY A 250 -30.54 -0.02 -1.42
N ILE A 251 -29.29 0.43 -1.54
CA ILE A 251 -28.16 -0.44 -1.90
C ILE A 251 -27.68 -1.17 -0.65
N LYS A 252 -27.60 -2.50 -0.75
CA LYS A 252 -27.12 -3.39 0.32
C LYS A 252 -25.81 -4.05 -0.08
N GLY A 253 -25.03 -4.41 0.93
CA GLY A 253 -23.82 -5.19 0.75
C GLY A 253 -22.85 -4.97 1.89
N LEU A 254 -22.02 -5.98 2.15
CA LEU A 254 -20.93 -5.87 3.12
C LEU A 254 -20.03 -4.68 2.76
N GLU A 255 -19.75 -4.48 1.48
CA GLU A 255 -18.86 -3.45 0.95
C GLU A 255 -19.43 -2.04 1.17
N VAL A 256 -20.75 -1.89 1.12
CA VAL A 256 -21.43 -0.62 1.44
C VAL A 256 -21.29 -0.29 2.93
N GLN A 257 -21.50 -1.28 3.80
CA GLN A 257 -21.34 -1.09 5.25
C GLN A 257 -19.87 -0.83 5.62
N MET A 258 -18.94 -1.54 4.97
CA MET A 258 -17.50 -1.31 5.14
C MET A 258 -17.09 0.08 4.69
N ALA A 259 -17.67 0.59 3.59
CA ALA A 259 -17.39 1.94 3.12
C ALA A 259 -17.82 2.99 4.15
N ALA A 260 -19.06 2.85 4.66
CA ALA A 260 -19.59 3.75 5.68
C ALA A 260 -18.75 3.70 6.97
N LEU A 261 -18.40 2.49 7.43
CA LEU A 261 -17.52 2.30 8.57
C LEU A 261 -16.14 2.95 8.34
N GLY A 262 -15.56 2.82 7.15
CA GLY A 262 -14.30 3.46 6.77
C GLY A 262 -14.37 4.98 6.82
N GLY A 263 -15.46 5.57 6.31
CA GLY A 263 -15.69 7.02 6.37
C GLY A 263 -15.83 7.55 7.80
N ILE A 264 -16.61 6.87 8.65
CA ILE A 264 -16.74 7.23 10.07
C ILE A 264 -15.41 7.05 10.82
N THR A 265 -14.73 5.93 10.59
CA THR A 265 -13.42 5.62 11.21
C THR A 265 -12.39 6.69 10.84
N ALA A 266 -12.34 7.10 9.58
CA ALA A 266 -11.45 8.16 9.12
C ALA A 266 -11.67 9.48 9.87
N ASN A 267 -12.92 9.88 10.09
CA ASN A 267 -13.23 11.06 10.89
C ASN A 267 -12.79 10.89 12.36
N LEU A 268 -13.01 9.72 12.96
CA LEU A 268 -12.55 9.43 14.33
C LEU A 268 -11.02 9.44 14.46
N MET A 269 -10.30 9.00 13.42
CA MET A 269 -8.83 9.09 13.38
C MET A 269 -8.34 10.53 13.48
N MET A 270 -9.06 11.49 12.88
CA MET A 270 -8.73 12.92 12.98
C MET A 270 -8.99 13.52 14.36
N MET A 271 -9.89 12.91 15.14
CA MET A 271 -10.24 13.34 16.50
C MET A 271 -9.37 12.65 17.56
N SER A 272 -8.60 11.65 17.18
CA SER A 272 -7.78 10.85 18.08
C SER A 272 -6.43 11.52 18.34
N ASN A 273 -5.98 11.45 19.59
CA ASN A 273 -4.60 11.80 19.97
C ASN A 273 -3.63 10.60 19.86
N ALA A 274 -4.10 9.46 19.33
CA ALA A 274 -3.24 8.29 19.14
C ALA A 274 -2.21 8.56 18.04
N HIS A 275 -0.95 8.18 18.31
CA HIS A 275 0.13 8.31 17.35
C HIS A 275 0.43 6.98 16.67
N THR A 276 0.67 7.02 15.36
CA THR A 276 1.12 5.87 14.57
C THR A 276 2.48 5.37 15.08
N GLN A 277 2.49 4.16 15.59
CA GLN A 277 3.64 3.56 16.27
C GLN A 277 4.77 3.22 15.27
N THR A 278 5.96 3.02 15.83
CA THR A 278 7.16 2.49 15.14
C THR A 278 7.70 1.33 15.96
N ILE A 279 8.79 0.71 15.50
CA ILE A 279 9.44 -0.35 16.25
C ILE A 279 9.94 0.06 17.64
N ASP A 280 10.19 1.35 17.86
CA ASP A 280 10.61 1.85 19.19
C ASP A 280 9.44 1.87 20.18
N THR A 281 8.25 2.21 19.71
CA THR A 281 7.04 2.34 20.54
C THR A 281 6.18 1.07 20.55
N ASN A 282 6.40 0.15 19.61
CA ASN A 282 5.85 -1.20 19.58
C ASN A 282 6.94 -2.27 19.45
N PRO A 283 7.76 -2.49 20.50
CA PRO A 283 8.90 -3.42 20.43
C PRO A 283 8.49 -4.90 20.32
N ASN A 284 7.23 -5.24 20.58
CA ASN A 284 6.71 -6.61 20.46
C ASN A 284 6.42 -6.98 19.00
N ALA A 285 6.18 -5.99 18.14
CA ALA A 285 5.89 -6.16 16.72
C ALA A 285 7.18 -6.26 15.88
N LYS A 286 8.25 -6.83 16.42
CA LYS A 286 9.51 -7.02 15.69
C LYS A 286 9.31 -7.88 14.45
N GLU A 287 9.87 -7.41 13.35
CA GLU A 287 9.90 -8.13 12.09
C GLU A 287 10.77 -9.38 12.23
N GLN A 288 10.24 -10.52 11.80
CA GLN A 288 10.93 -11.80 11.71
C GLN A 288 10.93 -12.26 10.26
N PHE A 289 11.88 -13.12 9.90
CA PHE A 289 11.87 -13.76 8.58
C PHE A 289 10.83 -14.87 8.58
N LEU A 290 9.96 -14.86 7.57
CA LEU A 290 9.05 -15.95 7.25
C LEU A 290 9.46 -16.50 5.89
N ASP A 291 9.54 -17.83 5.77
CA ASP A 291 9.81 -18.45 4.48
C ASP A 291 8.61 -18.24 3.56
N THR A 292 8.86 -17.61 2.41
CA THR A 292 7.86 -17.33 1.38
C THR A 292 8.19 -18.03 0.06
N TYR A 293 9.18 -18.93 0.03
CA TYR A 293 9.68 -19.55 -1.20
C TYR A 293 8.90 -20.77 -1.65
N SER A 294 8.18 -21.44 -0.74
CA SER A 294 7.59 -22.75 -1.01
C SER A 294 6.48 -22.76 -2.06
N ASP A 295 5.92 -21.60 -2.42
CA ASP A 295 4.66 -21.55 -3.17
C ASP A 295 4.79 -21.14 -4.65
N ASP A 296 5.95 -20.65 -5.11
CA ASP A 296 6.02 -20.00 -6.44
C ASP A 296 7.08 -20.50 -7.42
N THR A 297 8.04 -21.32 -6.99
CA THR A 297 9.09 -21.83 -7.87
C THR A 297 9.69 -23.12 -7.32
N PRO A 298 9.43 -24.30 -7.94
CA PRO A 298 10.05 -25.57 -7.54
C PRO A 298 11.59 -25.55 -7.56
N ASP A 299 12.17 -24.63 -8.34
CA ASP A 299 13.62 -24.55 -8.60
C ASP A 299 14.29 -23.29 -8.04
N ALA A 300 13.61 -22.47 -7.23
CA ALA A 300 14.31 -21.35 -6.59
C ALA A 300 15.31 -21.88 -5.57
N LEU A 301 16.57 -21.54 -5.79
CA LEU A 301 17.61 -21.77 -4.80
C LEU A 301 17.25 -21.01 -3.52
N PRO A 302 17.32 -21.66 -2.34
CA PRO A 302 17.00 -21.00 -1.08
C PRO A 302 17.90 -19.76 -0.87
N LEU A 303 17.34 -18.70 -0.29
CA LEU A 303 18.12 -17.53 0.09
C LEU A 303 19.22 -17.94 1.07
N ILE A 304 20.47 -17.56 0.74
CA ILE A 304 21.65 -17.82 1.56
C ILE A 304 21.45 -17.15 2.93
N SER A 305 21.26 -17.96 3.97
CA SER A 305 21.09 -17.51 5.34
C SER A 305 22.41 -17.00 5.93
N THR A 306 22.34 -16.30 7.08
CA THR A 306 23.54 -15.95 7.85
C THR A 306 24.33 -17.20 8.23
N GLY A 307 23.65 -18.32 8.51
CA GLY A 307 24.27 -19.62 8.76
C GLY A 307 25.05 -20.13 7.55
N ASP A 308 24.49 -20.03 6.35
CA ASP A 308 25.15 -20.46 5.10
C ASP A 308 26.37 -19.59 4.78
N ARG A 309 26.30 -18.28 5.06
CA ARG A 309 27.45 -17.37 4.91
C ARG A 309 28.57 -17.75 5.88
N VAL A 310 28.24 -17.97 7.15
CA VAL A 310 29.23 -18.39 8.16
C VAL A 310 29.84 -19.74 7.81
N GLY A 311 29.01 -20.72 7.41
CA GLY A 311 29.47 -22.04 6.99
C GLY A 311 30.41 -21.99 5.78
N SER A 312 30.08 -21.18 4.77
CA SER A 312 30.91 -20.97 3.59
C SER A 312 32.27 -20.32 3.91
N TRP A 313 32.28 -19.32 4.80
CA TRP A 313 33.53 -18.72 5.29
C TRP A 313 34.41 -19.72 6.02
N ILE A 314 33.84 -20.55 6.90
CA ILE A 314 34.58 -21.59 7.64
C ILE A 314 35.21 -22.59 6.65
N LEU A 315 34.43 -23.09 5.70
CA LEU A 315 34.90 -24.02 4.66
C LEU A 315 36.03 -23.43 3.83
N THR A 316 35.90 -22.17 3.42
CA THR A 316 36.91 -21.45 2.62
C THR A 316 38.23 -21.31 3.39
N VAL A 317 38.15 -20.94 4.68
CA VAL A 317 39.34 -20.83 5.54
C VAL A 317 40.02 -22.19 5.74
N LEU A 318 39.26 -23.25 6.00
CA LEU A 318 39.80 -24.60 6.16
C LEU A 318 40.50 -25.10 4.89
N TRP A 319 39.90 -24.85 3.72
CA TRP A 319 40.50 -25.18 2.43
C TRP A 319 41.79 -24.40 2.17
N GLY A 320 41.79 -23.10 2.43
CA GLY A 320 42.99 -22.26 2.30
C GLY A 320 44.13 -22.73 3.22
N LEU A 321 43.82 -23.06 4.47
CA LEU A 321 44.79 -23.63 5.41
C LEU A 321 45.33 -25.00 4.94
N GLY A 322 44.47 -25.85 4.39
CA GLY A 322 44.87 -27.13 3.81
C GLY A 322 45.83 -26.99 2.63
N ILE A 323 45.57 -26.04 1.72
CA ILE A 323 46.46 -25.74 0.59
C ILE A 323 47.81 -25.22 1.10
N MET A 324 47.81 -24.30 2.07
CA MET A 324 49.06 -23.79 2.64
C MET A 324 49.87 -24.87 3.36
N ALA A 325 49.21 -25.78 4.08
CA ALA A 325 49.86 -26.91 4.74
C ALA A 325 50.47 -27.88 3.72
N ALA A 326 49.75 -28.18 2.62
CA ALA A 326 50.25 -29.02 1.54
C ALA A 326 51.44 -28.38 0.81
N ALA A 327 51.37 -27.07 0.51
CA ALA A 327 52.47 -26.32 -0.10
C ALA A 327 53.71 -26.29 0.82
N TRP A 328 53.51 -26.05 2.12
CA TRP A 328 54.61 -26.08 3.10
C TRP A 328 55.25 -27.48 3.22
N TRP A 329 54.44 -28.54 3.21
CA TRP A 329 54.93 -29.91 3.24
C TRP A 329 55.77 -30.26 2.00
N LEU A 330 55.34 -29.81 0.81
CA LEU A 330 56.10 -29.98 -0.44
C LEU A 330 57.44 -29.22 -0.41
N ILE A 331 57.45 -27.98 0.08
CA ILE A 331 58.67 -27.18 0.21
C ILE A 331 59.65 -27.81 1.20
N LYS A 332 59.16 -28.43 2.29
CA LYS A 332 60.01 -29.08 3.29
C LYS A 332 60.63 -30.39 2.78
N GLN A 333 60.09 -30.99 1.71
CA GLN A 333 60.62 -32.22 1.10
C GLN A 333 61.58 -31.97 -0.06
N ALA A 334 61.70 -30.73 -0.54
CA ALA A 334 62.72 -30.30 -1.48
C ALA A 334 64.02 -29.93 -0.74
#